data_AF-A0A9E8HJ30-F1
#
_entry.id   AF-A0A9E8HJ30-F1
#
_cell.length_a   1.000
_cell.length_b   1.000
_cell.length_c   1.000
_cell.angle_alpha   90.00
_cell.angle_beta   90.00
_cell.angle_gamma   90.00
#
_symmetry.space_group_name_H-M   'P 1'
#
loop_
_entity.id
_entity.type
_entity.pdbx_description
1 polymer ?
#
loop_
_entity_poly.entity_id
_entity_poly.type
_entity_poly.pdbx_seq_one_letter_code
_entity_poly.pdbx_strand_id
1 'polypeptide(L)'
;MSKVRFMLLIPILLLCWSCSSHSLLDRDSNQTLFNRIGGQPVLEKLVNNLVKNIGQDDVIFHFFADSNVTRFKDNLYIHLCSVADGPCHYGGDSMVDIHTGMNIREGDFNHLVELMITAMESSGIAYPLQNELLSRLVPLRNEIIKI
;
A
#
# COMPACT_ATOMS: atom_id res chain seq x y z
N MET A 1 66.53 -39.37 -31.71
CA MET A 1 65.20 -38.79 -32.02
C MET A 1 64.75 -37.94 -30.83
N SER A 2 64.93 -36.62 -30.89
CA SER A 2 64.21 -35.67 -30.04
C SER A 2 64.25 -34.31 -30.73
N LYS A 3 63.08 -33.82 -31.14
CA LYS A 3 62.94 -32.56 -31.89
C LYS A 3 62.75 -31.43 -30.89
N VAL A 4 63.66 -30.46 -30.91
CA VAL A 4 63.44 -29.13 -30.35
C VAL A 4 62.88 -28.26 -31.47
N ARG A 5 61.74 -27.59 -31.25
CA ARG A 5 61.39 -26.37 -31.99
C ARG A 5 60.57 -25.43 -31.11
N PHE A 6 61.19 -24.29 -30.89
CA PHE A 6 60.71 -23.07 -30.26
C PHE A 6 59.47 -22.51 -30.98
N MET A 7 58.40 -22.18 -30.27
CA MET A 7 57.40 -21.21 -30.74
C MET A 7 56.68 -20.53 -29.57
N LEU A 8 57.29 -19.43 -29.10
CA LEU A 8 56.68 -18.14 -28.81
C LEU A 8 55.13 -18.02 -28.84
N LEU A 9 54.54 -17.51 -27.74
CA LEU A 9 53.60 -16.35 -27.64
C LEU A 9 52.34 -16.52 -26.73
N ILE A 10 52.30 -15.63 -25.73
CA ILE A 10 51.18 -14.82 -25.21
C ILE A 10 50.22 -15.41 -24.15
N PRO A 11 50.07 -14.74 -22.98
CA PRO A 11 49.08 -15.05 -21.96
C PRO A 11 47.72 -14.39 -22.31
N ILE A 12 46.64 -15.17 -22.35
CA ILE A 12 45.28 -14.63 -22.51
C ILE A 12 44.69 -14.39 -21.12
N LEU A 13 44.92 -13.19 -20.62
CA LEU A 13 44.18 -12.57 -19.52
C LEU A 13 42.79 -12.16 -20.06
N LEU A 14 41.80 -13.06 -19.96
CA LEU A 14 40.42 -12.78 -20.34
C LEU A 14 39.73 -11.95 -19.25
N LEU A 15 39.76 -10.63 -19.47
CA LEU A 15 38.82 -9.67 -18.91
C LEU A 15 37.40 -10.02 -19.39
N CYS A 16 36.59 -10.62 -18.52
CA CYS A 16 35.14 -10.51 -18.64
C CYS A 16 34.68 -9.38 -17.72
N TRP A 17 34.35 -8.26 -18.36
CA TRP A 17 33.51 -7.21 -17.83
C TRP A 17 32.26 -7.80 -17.16
N SER A 18 32.18 -7.72 -15.83
CA SER A 18 30.88 -7.60 -15.19
C SER A 18 30.59 -6.11 -15.02
N CYS A 19 29.89 -5.54 -16.00
CA CYS A 19 29.07 -4.36 -15.74
C CYS A 19 28.12 -4.72 -14.60
N SER A 20 28.42 -4.25 -13.39
CA SER A 20 27.42 -4.18 -12.34
C SER A 20 26.45 -3.06 -12.71
N SER A 21 25.54 -3.34 -13.63
CA SER A 21 24.31 -2.57 -13.78
C SER A 21 23.41 -2.91 -12.60
N HIS A 22 23.81 -2.51 -11.39
CA HIS A 22 22.86 -2.48 -10.28
C HIS A 22 21.86 -1.39 -10.60
N SER A 23 20.64 -1.84 -10.90
CA SER A 23 19.45 -1.08 -11.24
C SER A 23 19.27 0.10 -10.28
N LEU A 24 19.61 1.32 -10.72
CA LEU A 24 19.24 2.53 -9.98
C LEU A 24 17.71 2.70 -9.87
N LEU A 25 16.96 1.98 -10.70
CA LEU A 25 15.49 1.92 -10.69
C LEU A 25 14.91 1.09 -9.53
N ASP A 26 15.67 0.16 -8.94
CA ASP A 26 15.17 -0.67 -7.81
C ASP A 26 15.38 -0.03 -6.44
N ARG A 27 16.21 1.02 -6.35
CA ARG A 27 16.48 1.69 -5.07
C ARG A 27 15.32 2.61 -4.65
N ASP A 28 14.47 3.02 -5.58
CA ASP A 28 13.30 3.88 -5.34
C ASP A 28 12.02 3.08 -5.05
N SER A 29 11.86 1.89 -5.62
CA SER A 29 10.67 1.07 -5.42
C SER A 29 10.52 0.63 -3.97
N ASN A 30 11.58 0.37 -3.21
CA ASN A 30 11.47 0.04 -1.78
C ASN A 30 11.25 1.24 -0.83
N GLN A 31 11.11 2.46 -1.34
CA GLN A 31 10.96 3.65 -0.48
C GLN A 31 9.53 3.91 -0.04
N THR A 32 8.54 3.66 -0.90
CA THR A 32 7.15 4.02 -0.62
C THR A 32 6.52 3.03 0.36
N LEU A 33 5.60 3.52 1.19
CA LEU A 33 4.85 2.65 2.08
C LEU A 33 4.03 1.62 1.28
N PHE A 34 3.50 2.00 0.11
CA PHE A 34 2.77 1.14 -0.80
C PHE A 34 3.56 -0.11 -1.17
N ASN A 35 4.81 0.06 -1.64
CA ASN A 35 5.64 -1.07 -2.02
C ASN A 35 6.08 -1.90 -0.81
N ARG A 36 6.39 -1.24 0.32
CA ARG A 36 6.73 -1.92 1.59
C ARG A 36 5.58 -2.76 2.15
N ILE A 37 4.33 -2.33 1.96
CA ILE A 37 3.11 -3.09 2.32
C ILE A 37 2.91 -4.31 1.41
N GLY A 38 3.51 -4.32 0.21
CA GLY A 38 3.36 -5.38 -0.79
C GLY A 38 2.60 -4.95 -2.05
N GLY A 39 2.47 -3.64 -2.26
CA GLY A 39 1.92 -3.04 -3.46
C GLY A 39 0.44 -3.34 -3.69
N GLN A 40 0.03 -3.29 -4.96
CA GLN A 40 -1.36 -3.47 -5.38
C GLN A 40 -2.00 -4.75 -4.82
N PRO A 41 -1.36 -5.95 -4.89
CA PRO A 41 -2.00 -7.18 -4.42
C PRO A 41 -2.39 -7.14 -2.94
N VAL A 42 -1.53 -6.58 -2.07
CA VAL A 42 -1.81 -6.51 -0.63
C VAL A 42 -2.81 -5.39 -0.33
N LEU A 43 -2.72 -4.26 -1.04
CA LEU A 43 -3.64 -3.15 -0.85
C LEU A 43 -5.07 -3.49 -1.29
N GLU A 44 -5.24 -4.18 -2.41
CA GLU A 44 -6.54 -4.72 -2.84
C GLU A 44 -7.11 -5.68 -1.80
N LYS A 45 -6.26 -6.56 -1.23
CA LYS A 45 -6.67 -7.47 -0.17
C LYS A 45 -7.12 -6.73 1.09
N LEU A 46 -6.42 -5.65 1.49
CA LEU A 46 -6.82 -4.78 2.59
C LEU A 46 -8.21 -4.17 2.35
N VAL A 47 -8.43 -3.56 1.18
CA VAL A 47 -9.71 -2.95 0.83
C VAL A 47 -10.83 -3.99 0.86
N ASN A 48 -10.61 -5.16 0.25
CA ASN A 48 -11.59 -6.24 0.24
C ASN A 48 -11.94 -6.74 1.64
N ASN A 49 -10.94 -6.92 2.50
CA ASN A 49 -11.14 -7.35 3.88
C ASN A 49 -11.87 -6.30 4.71
N LEU A 50 -11.54 -5.01 4.56
CA LEU A 50 -12.22 -3.94 5.29
C LEU A 50 -13.69 -3.83 4.88
N VAL A 51 -13.99 -3.86 3.59
CA VAL A 51 -15.38 -3.83 3.09
C VAL A 51 -16.17 -5.04 3.58
N LYS A 52 -15.55 -6.23 3.63
CA LYS A 52 -16.17 -7.42 4.21
C LYS A 52 -16.46 -7.23 5.70
N ASN A 53 -15.49 -6.71 6.47
CA ASN A 53 -15.65 -6.48 7.90
C ASN A 53 -16.79 -5.48 8.17
N ILE A 54 -16.84 -4.36 7.44
CA ILE A 54 -17.93 -3.37 7.51
C ILE A 54 -19.28 -4.01 7.18
N GLY A 55 -19.34 -4.82 6.11
CA GLY A 55 -20.57 -5.50 5.70
C GLY A 55 -21.10 -6.55 6.68
N GLN A 56 -20.32 -6.90 7.70
CA GLN A 56 -20.68 -7.85 8.76
C GLN A 56 -20.82 -7.17 10.13
N ASP A 57 -20.75 -5.84 10.18
CA ASP A 57 -20.65 -5.09 11.43
C ASP A 57 -21.94 -4.32 11.76
N ASP A 58 -22.63 -4.78 12.81
CA ASP A 58 -23.91 -4.18 13.22
C ASP A 58 -23.77 -2.76 13.82
N VAL A 59 -22.54 -2.30 14.13
CA VAL A 59 -22.30 -0.99 14.72
C VAL A 59 -22.30 0.09 13.65
N ILE A 60 -21.51 -0.07 12.58
CA ILE A 60 -21.31 0.99 11.58
C ILE A 60 -21.91 0.67 10.20
N PHE A 61 -22.40 -0.54 9.94
CA PHE A 61 -22.93 -0.89 8.60
C PHE A 61 -24.03 0.06 8.11
N HIS A 62 -24.82 0.62 9.01
CA HIS A 62 -25.89 1.56 8.67
C HIS A 62 -25.40 2.81 7.92
N PHE A 63 -24.14 3.25 8.12
CA PHE A 63 -23.55 4.36 7.34
C PHE A 63 -23.28 3.97 5.88
N PHE A 64 -23.18 2.68 5.58
CA PHE A 64 -22.78 2.15 4.28
C PHE A 64 -23.93 1.45 3.55
N ALA A 65 -25.12 1.31 4.15
CA ALA A 65 -26.22 0.48 3.63
C ALA A 65 -26.66 0.85 2.21
N ASP A 66 -26.64 2.15 1.86
CA ASP A 66 -27.02 2.66 0.54
C ASP A 66 -25.81 2.91 -0.39
N SER A 67 -24.60 2.54 0.04
CA SER A 67 -23.39 2.77 -0.74
C SER A 67 -23.30 1.84 -1.96
N ASN A 68 -22.83 2.39 -3.08
CA ASN A 68 -22.36 1.55 -4.18
C ASN A 68 -21.02 0.92 -3.78
N VAL A 69 -21.05 -0.37 -3.42
CA VAL A 69 -19.90 -1.11 -2.90
C VAL A 69 -18.71 -1.11 -3.87
N THR A 70 -18.95 -1.24 -5.19
CA THR A 70 -17.88 -1.21 -6.19
C THR A 70 -17.19 0.16 -6.19
N ARG A 71 -17.97 1.23 -6.29
CA ARG A 71 -17.44 2.61 -6.26
C ARG A 71 -16.70 2.90 -4.96
N PHE A 72 -17.22 2.44 -3.83
CA PHE A 72 -16.58 2.61 -2.53
C PHE A 72 -15.22 1.93 -2.47
N LYS A 73 -15.13 0.67 -2.93
CA LYS A 73 -13.87 -0.08 -3.00
C LYS A 73 -12.84 0.62 -3.87
N ASP A 74 -13.23 1.08 -5.06
CA ASP A 74 -12.32 1.74 -5.99
C ASP A 74 -11.77 3.05 -5.40
N ASN A 75 -12.65 3.87 -4.82
CA ASN A 75 -12.25 5.12 -4.18
C ASN A 75 -11.37 4.89 -2.95
N LEU A 76 -11.71 3.90 -2.11
CA LEU A 76 -10.91 3.56 -0.94
C LEU A 76 -9.53 3.03 -1.34
N TYR A 77 -9.45 2.20 -2.37
CA TYR A 77 -8.17 1.75 -2.93
C TYR A 77 -7.31 2.92 -3.41
N ILE A 78 -7.87 3.82 -4.23
CA ILE A 78 -7.14 4.97 -4.76
C ILE A 78 -6.66 5.88 -3.62
N HIS A 79 -7.53 6.13 -2.63
CA HIS A 79 -7.19 6.94 -1.46
C HIS A 79 -6.03 6.32 -0.67
N LEU A 80 -6.14 5.06 -0.26
CA LEU A 80 -5.07 4.39 0.50
C LEU A 80 -3.78 4.23 -0.32
N CYS A 81 -3.88 4.02 -1.63
CA CYS A 81 -2.74 3.97 -2.53
C CYS A 81 -2.01 5.31 -2.52
N SER A 82 -2.74 6.42 -2.65
CA SER A 82 -2.17 7.77 -2.61
C SER A 82 -1.55 8.10 -1.24
N VAL A 83 -2.24 7.77 -0.15
CA VAL A 83 -1.75 7.95 1.24
C VAL A 83 -0.46 7.16 1.50
N ALA A 84 -0.32 5.99 0.88
CA ALA A 84 0.86 5.13 1.02
C ALA A 84 2.02 5.51 0.07
N ASP A 85 2.00 6.69 -0.54
CA ASP A 85 2.95 7.14 -1.57
C ASP A 85 3.00 6.20 -2.78
N GLY A 86 1.90 5.50 -3.06
CA GLY A 86 1.74 4.69 -4.27
C GLY A 86 1.58 5.55 -5.52
N PRO A 87 1.56 4.93 -6.70
CA PRO A 87 1.47 5.66 -7.98
C PRO A 87 0.09 6.30 -8.24
N CYS A 88 -0.86 6.18 -7.31
CA CYS A 88 -2.22 6.68 -7.48
C CYS A 88 -2.34 8.13 -7.04
N HIS A 89 -3.16 8.88 -7.77
CA HIS A 89 -3.59 10.22 -7.39
C HIS A 89 -5.07 10.19 -6.98
N TYR A 90 -5.35 10.59 -5.74
CA TYR A 90 -6.73 10.75 -5.29
C TYR A 90 -7.30 12.07 -5.79
N GLY A 91 -8.22 12.00 -6.74
CA GLY A 91 -8.95 13.15 -7.29
C GLY A 91 -10.44 13.17 -6.90
N GLY A 92 -10.81 12.45 -5.83
CA GLY A 92 -12.17 12.43 -5.31
C GLY A 92 -12.49 13.64 -4.44
N ASP A 93 -13.72 13.66 -3.93
CA ASP A 93 -14.21 14.68 -3.00
C ASP A 93 -13.38 14.72 -1.70
N SER A 94 -13.35 15.85 -1.00
CA SER A 94 -12.63 15.93 0.27
C SER A 94 -13.26 15.04 1.36
N MET A 95 -12.51 14.71 2.41
CA MET A 95 -13.10 13.95 3.52
C MET A 95 -14.25 14.73 4.19
N VAL A 96 -14.15 16.06 4.25
CA VAL A 96 -15.24 16.91 4.76
C VAL A 96 -16.48 16.76 3.89
N ASP A 97 -16.34 16.90 2.56
CA ASP A 97 -17.48 16.83 1.63
C ASP A 97 -18.18 15.47 1.69
N ILE A 98 -17.41 14.38 1.83
CA ILE A 98 -17.94 13.01 1.89
C ILE A 98 -18.72 12.76 3.18
N HIS A 99 -18.23 13.26 4.32
CA HIS A 99 -18.73 12.86 5.64
C HIS A 99 -19.64 13.91 6.31
N THR A 100 -19.78 15.11 5.73
CA THR A 100 -20.68 16.17 6.23
C THR A 100 -22.11 15.65 6.34
N GLY A 101 -22.74 15.90 7.49
CA GLY A 101 -24.14 15.54 7.74
C GLY A 101 -24.35 14.06 8.11
N MET A 102 -23.30 13.24 8.14
CA MET A 102 -23.38 11.86 8.62
C MET A 102 -23.40 11.77 10.16
N ASN A 103 -23.00 12.84 10.87
CA ASN A 103 -22.97 12.90 12.33
C ASN A 103 -22.16 11.74 12.96
N ILE A 104 -21.04 11.39 12.34
CA ILE A 104 -20.13 10.33 12.79
C ILE A 104 -19.55 10.74 14.14
N ARG A 105 -19.74 9.88 15.16
CA ARG A 105 -19.18 10.09 16.50
C ARG A 105 -17.81 9.46 16.60
N GLU A 106 -17.10 9.84 17.66
CA GLU A 106 -15.78 9.29 17.95
C GLU A 106 -15.78 7.77 18.13
N GLY A 107 -16.82 7.21 18.74
CA GLY A 107 -16.97 5.76 18.86
C GLY A 107 -17.09 5.06 17.50
N ASP A 108 -17.88 5.63 16.59
CA ASP A 108 -18.08 5.07 15.25
C ASP A 108 -16.78 5.10 14.43
N PHE A 109 -16.04 6.22 14.50
CA PHE A 109 -14.74 6.36 13.84
C PHE A 109 -13.70 5.39 14.39
N ASN A 110 -13.59 5.28 15.72
CA ASN A 110 -12.65 4.36 16.35
C ASN A 110 -12.98 2.90 16.00
N HIS A 111 -14.28 2.56 15.94
CA HIS A 111 -14.73 1.24 15.51
C HIS A 111 -14.31 0.92 14.07
N LEU A 112 -14.46 1.87 13.14
CA LEU A 112 -13.94 1.72 11.78
C LEU A 112 -12.42 1.49 11.75
N VAL A 113 -11.66 2.18 12.60
CA VAL A 113 -10.21 1.98 12.73
C VAL A 113 -9.89 0.56 13.23
N GLU A 114 -10.64 0.02 14.17
CA GLU A 114 -10.49 -1.37 14.65
C GLU A 114 -10.77 -2.40 13.53
N LEU A 115 -11.82 -2.18 12.73
CA LEU A 115 -12.11 -3.01 11.56
C LEU A 115 -10.98 -2.92 10.51
N MET A 116 -10.38 -1.73 10.33
CA MET A 116 -9.24 -1.53 9.44
C MET A 116 -7.99 -2.25 9.93
N ILE A 117 -7.69 -2.21 11.23
CA ILE A 117 -6.58 -2.98 11.83
C ILE A 117 -6.77 -4.47 11.56
N THR A 118 -7.96 -5.01 11.86
CA THR A 118 -8.29 -6.42 11.60
C THR A 118 -8.13 -6.79 10.11
N ALA A 119 -8.50 -5.87 9.21
CA ALA A 119 -8.35 -6.07 7.77
C ALA A 119 -6.86 -6.07 7.35
N MET A 120 -6.02 -5.22 7.94
CA MET A 120 -4.58 -5.19 7.68
C MET A 120 -3.88 -6.47 8.16
N GLU A 121 -4.23 -6.94 9.36
CA GLU A 121 -3.75 -8.21 9.91
C GLU A 121 -4.11 -9.39 8.99
N SER A 122 -5.38 -9.48 8.59
CA SER A 122 -5.87 -10.51 7.65
C SER A 122 -5.21 -10.41 6.27
N SER A 123 -4.74 -9.22 5.89
CA SER A 123 -3.99 -8.98 4.66
C SER A 123 -2.53 -9.39 4.75
N GLY A 124 -1.99 -9.63 5.95
CA GLY A 124 -0.59 -10.00 6.17
C GLY A 124 0.35 -8.80 6.23
N ILE A 125 -0.17 -7.61 6.51
CA ILE A 125 0.64 -6.39 6.65
C ILE A 125 1.37 -6.43 7.99
N ALA A 126 2.69 -6.27 7.99
CA ALA A 126 3.47 -6.27 9.22
C ALA A 126 3.08 -5.09 10.13
N TYR A 127 2.98 -5.33 11.44
CA TYR A 127 2.52 -4.35 12.43
C TYR A 127 3.18 -2.95 12.33
N PRO A 128 4.50 -2.80 12.10
CA PRO A 128 5.10 -1.48 11.91
C PRO A 128 4.54 -0.72 10.71
N LEU A 129 4.22 -1.42 9.62
CA LEU A 129 3.65 -0.82 8.41
C LEU A 129 2.17 -0.45 8.60
N GLN A 130 1.44 -1.22 9.41
CA GLN A 130 0.07 -0.87 9.82
C GLN A 130 0.05 0.47 10.55
N ASN A 131 0.92 0.62 11.56
CA ASN A 131 1.04 1.85 12.33
C ASN A 131 1.46 3.04 11.46
N GLU A 132 2.37 2.83 10.50
CA GLU A 132 2.75 3.89 9.56
C GLU A 132 1.56 4.33 8.70
N LEU A 133 0.78 3.39 8.14
CA LEU A 133 -0.41 3.72 7.36
C LEU A 133 -1.44 4.48 8.19
N LEU A 134 -1.75 3.98 9.39
CA LEU A 134 -2.69 4.63 10.29
C LEU A 134 -2.23 6.04 10.68
N SER A 135 -0.94 6.23 10.97
CA SER A 135 -0.39 7.54 11.36
C SER A 135 -0.59 8.60 10.26
N ARG A 136 -0.57 8.19 8.99
CA ARG A 136 -0.81 9.07 7.84
C ARG A 136 -2.29 9.42 7.68
N LEU A 137 -3.19 8.57 8.16
CA LEU A 137 -4.65 8.78 8.14
C LEU A 137 -5.16 9.58 9.34
N VAL A 138 -4.44 9.58 10.47
CA VAL A 138 -4.83 10.30 11.71
C VAL A 138 -5.26 11.76 11.48
N PRO A 139 -4.59 12.57 10.63
CA PRO A 139 -5.01 13.96 10.39
C PRO A 139 -6.44 14.09 9.87
N LEU A 140 -6.94 13.11 9.11
CA LEU A 140 -8.29 13.11 8.53
C LEU A 140 -9.39 12.96 9.59
N ARG A 141 -9.05 12.55 10.82
CA ARG A 141 -10.03 12.34 11.90
C ARG A 141 -10.89 13.58 12.15
N ASN A 142 -10.29 14.77 12.12
CA ASN A 142 -11.00 16.02 12.36
C ASN A 142 -11.86 16.47 11.17
N GLU A 143 -11.66 15.86 10.01
CA GLU A 143 -12.45 16.09 8.79
C GLU A 143 -13.62 15.11 8.65
N ILE A 144 -13.84 14.23 9.65
CA ILE A 144 -14.84 13.15 9.57
C ILE A 144 -15.78 13.18 10.78
N ILE A 145 -15.25 13.45 11.98
CA ILE A 145 -16.04 13.39 13.21
C ILE A 145 -16.80 14.70 13.44
N LYS A 146 -18.10 14.60 13.74
CA LYS A 146 -18.99 15.72 14.14
C LYS A 146 -19.05 16.87 13.12
N ILE A 147 -19.11 16.53 11.84
CA ILE A 147 -19.35 17.48 10.73
C ILE A 147 -20.64 17.17 9.97
#